data_AF-A0A2E8TYY2-F1
#
_entry.id   AF-A0A2E8TYY2-F1
#
_cell.length_a   1.000
_cell.length_b   1.000
_cell.length_c   1.000
_cell.angle_alpha   90.00
_cell.angle_beta   90.00
_cell.angle_gamma   90.00
#
_symmetry.space_group_name_H-M   'P 1'
#
loop_
_entity.id
_entity.type
_entity.pdbx_description
1 polymer ?
#
loop_
_entity_poly.entity_id
_entity_poly.type
_entity_poly.pdbx_seq_one_letter_code
_entity_poly.pdbx_strand_id
1 'polypeptide(L)'
;MNTPHMTHPCWAGLKAALGMPAMGLFCALASFGALTETVGLELWMMIASVLLIWSMPALMAFNEIMVTMSGVWAMAVAVAFANIRNVPMVVTAIPMVRTQPGIRWGADLALAQFMSPTTWVHILITSEQVPLELRRRYFVAFSVTVLTAALLGAVAGYFGVRYLPRAVQPALLLLTPLYLVLIML
;
A
#
# COMPACT_ATOMS: atom_id res chain seq x y z
N MET A 1 26.32 22.93 12.89
CA MET A 1 25.73 21.57 12.95
C MET A 1 25.64 21.07 11.52
N ASN A 2 26.51 20.14 11.12
CA ASN A 2 26.55 19.58 9.77
C ASN A 2 25.31 18.72 9.56
N THR A 3 24.35 19.23 8.79
CA THR A 3 23.29 18.38 8.22
C THR A 3 23.95 17.49 7.16
N PRO A 4 23.86 16.15 7.25
CA PRO A 4 24.36 15.30 6.19
C PRO A 4 23.58 15.64 4.91
N HIS A 5 24.27 16.21 3.92
CA HIS A 5 23.70 16.51 2.62
C HIS A 5 23.22 15.19 1.99
N MET A 6 21.92 14.92 2.05
CA MET A 6 21.31 13.80 1.33
C MET A 6 21.39 14.10 -0.17
N THR A 7 22.45 13.65 -0.83
CA THR A 7 22.70 13.86 -2.27
C THR A 7 21.75 13.05 -3.17
N HIS A 8 21.16 11.96 -2.65
CA HIS A 8 20.27 11.07 -3.42
C HIS A 8 18.98 10.71 -2.65
N PRO A 9 17.96 11.58 -2.63
CA PRO A 9 16.72 11.37 -1.88
C PRO A 9 15.92 10.15 -2.37
N CYS A 10 15.93 9.84 -3.67
CA CYS A 10 15.22 8.67 -4.21
C CYS A 10 15.85 7.34 -3.74
N TRP A 11 17.18 7.28 -3.66
CA TRP A 11 17.89 6.08 -3.19
C TRP A 11 17.67 5.84 -1.70
N ALA A 12 17.67 6.90 -0.90
CA ALA A 12 17.33 6.81 0.51
C ALA A 12 15.89 6.33 0.74
N GLY A 13 14.93 6.83 -0.06
CA GLY A 13 13.54 6.38 -0.01
C GLY A 13 13.39 4.90 -0.40
N LEU A 14 14.08 4.46 -1.45
CA LEU A 14 14.10 3.06 -1.90
C LEU A 14 14.66 2.14 -0.80
N LYS A 15 15.81 2.48 -0.22
CA LYS A 15 16.43 1.70 0.87
C LYS A 15 15.54 1.62 2.11
N ALA A 16 14.90 2.74 2.48
CA ALA A 16 13.99 2.78 3.63
C ALA A 16 12.74 1.91 3.41
N ALA A 17 12.22 1.88 2.17
CA ALA A 17 11.08 1.07 1.80
C ALA A 17 11.40 -0.43 1.76
N LEU A 18 12.57 -0.82 1.22
CA LEU A 18 12.98 -2.22 1.01
C LEU A 18 13.17 -3.04 2.30
N GLY A 19 13.13 -2.41 3.48
CA GLY A 19 13.16 -3.11 4.77
C GLY A 19 11.80 -3.70 5.17
N MET A 20 11.47 -3.57 6.45
CA MET A 20 10.21 -4.08 7.02
C MET A 20 8.94 -3.61 6.27
N PRO A 21 8.82 -2.36 5.80
CA PRO A 21 7.60 -1.91 5.12
C PRO A 21 7.26 -2.71 3.86
N ALA A 22 8.25 -2.94 2.98
CA ALA A 22 8.06 -3.70 1.75
C ALA A 22 7.75 -5.18 2.03
N MET A 23 8.44 -5.80 2.99
CA MET A 23 8.21 -7.21 3.33
C MET A 23 6.81 -7.44 3.88
N GLY A 24 6.36 -6.57 4.79
CA GLY A 24 5.01 -6.69 5.36
C GLY A 24 3.92 -6.54 4.31
N LEU A 25 4.07 -5.58 3.39
CA LEU A 25 3.11 -5.41 2.30
C LEU A 25 3.19 -6.53 1.26
N PHE A 26 4.38 -7.06 0.97
CA PHE A 26 4.52 -8.23 0.12
C PHE A 26 3.74 -9.42 0.68
N CYS A 27 3.92 -9.74 1.96
CA CYS A 27 3.20 -10.84 2.63
C CYS A 27 1.68 -10.60 2.66
N ALA A 28 1.27 -9.38 2.97
CA ALA A 28 -0.14 -9.01 3.03
C ALA A 28 -0.83 -9.14 1.66
N LEU A 29 -0.20 -8.61 0.61
CA LEU A 29 -0.76 -8.66 -0.73
C LEU A 29 -0.63 -10.04 -1.36
N ALA A 30 0.38 -10.84 -1.01
CA ALA A 30 0.44 -12.25 -1.43
C ALA A 30 -0.75 -13.06 -0.88
N SER A 31 -1.14 -12.80 0.36
CA SER A 31 -2.36 -13.39 0.95
C SER A 31 -3.60 -12.98 0.14
N PHE A 32 -3.71 -11.69 -0.20
CA PHE A 32 -4.81 -11.16 -1.01
C PHE A 32 -4.83 -11.75 -2.43
N GLY A 33 -3.69 -11.80 -3.12
CA GLY A 33 -3.60 -12.35 -4.48
C GLY A 33 -4.00 -13.82 -4.54
N ALA A 34 -3.60 -14.61 -3.55
CA ALA A 34 -4.04 -15.99 -3.40
C ALA A 34 -5.57 -16.08 -3.24
N LEU A 35 -6.15 -15.24 -2.38
CA LEU A 35 -7.60 -15.18 -2.19
C LEU A 35 -8.32 -14.81 -3.49
N THR A 36 -7.85 -13.78 -4.19
CA THR A 36 -8.45 -13.32 -5.46
C THR A 36 -8.43 -14.41 -6.53
N GLU A 37 -7.38 -15.22 -6.58
CA GLU A 37 -7.33 -16.38 -7.49
C GLU A 37 -8.32 -17.48 -7.10
N THR A 38 -8.42 -17.81 -5.80
CA THR A 38 -9.37 -18.85 -5.33
C THR A 38 -10.83 -18.50 -5.60
N VAL A 39 -11.12 -17.19 -5.67
CA VAL A 39 -12.43 -16.63 -5.98
C VAL A 39 -12.69 -16.54 -7.49
N GLY A 40 -11.69 -16.80 -8.33
CA GLY A 40 -11.81 -16.83 -9.78
C GLY A 40 -11.76 -15.47 -10.46
N LEU A 41 -11.26 -14.44 -9.77
CA LEU A 41 -11.11 -13.10 -10.36
C LEU A 41 -9.91 -13.03 -11.32
N GLU A 42 -10.05 -12.24 -12.39
CA GLU A 42 -9.00 -12.07 -13.39
C GLU A 42 -7.81 -11.26 -12.84
N LEU A 43 -6.61 -11.60 -13.32
CA LEU A 43 -5.36 -10.95 -12.88
C LEU A 43 -5.38 -9.43 -13.04
N TRP A 44 -5.92 -8.92 -14.15
CA TRP A 44 -5.95 -7.48 -14.39
C TRP A 44 -6.88 -6.76 -13.41
N MET A 45 -8.00 -7.38 -13.00
CA MET A 45 -8.89 -6.83 -11.98
C MET A 45 -8.21 -6.79 -10.61
N MET A 46 -7.43 -7.81 -10.28
CA MET A 46 -6.60 -7.82 -9.06
C MET A 46 -5.57 -6.69 -9.07
N ILE A 47 -4.84 -6.51 -10.18
CA ILE A 47 -3.84 -5.44 -10.29
C ILE A 47 -4.51 -4.06 -10.21
N ALA A 48 -5.62 -3.88 -10.92
CA ALA A 48 -6.40 -2.64 -10.90
C ALA A 48 -6.94 -2.34 -9.50
N SER A 49 -7.46 -3.34 -8.78
CA SER A 49 -7.97 -3.15 -7.43
C SER A 49 -6.87 -2.71 -6.47
N VAL A 50 -5.69 -3.34 -6.51
CA VAL A 50 -4.53 -2.93 -5.71
C VAL A 50 -4.11 -1.49 -6.01
N LEU A 51 -4.05 -1.09 -7.29
CA LEU A 51 -3.63 0.25 -7.70
C LEU A 51 -4.64 1.36 -7.35
N LEU A 52 -5.93 1.05 -7.43
CA LEU A 52 -7.00 2.05 -7.29
C LEU A 52 -7.50 2.16 -5.86
N ILE A 53 -7.71 1.03 -5.18
CA ILE A 53 -8.39 0.96 -3.88
C ILE A 53 -7.41 1.16 -2.72
N TRP A 54 -6.20 0.62 -2.85
CA TRP A 54 -5.05 0.82 -1.95
C TRP A 54 -5.33 0.71 -0.43
N SER A 55 -6.24 -0.21 -0.06
CA SER A 55 -6.68 -0.42 1.32
C SER A 55 -7.12 -1.86 1.52
N MET A 56 -6.48 -2.58 2.45
CA MET A 56 -6.76 -4.01 2.70
C MET A 56 -8.24 -4.33 2.95
N PRO A 57 -8.96 -3.65 3.86
CA PRO A 57 -10.38 -3.94 4.06
C PRO A 57 -11.22 -3.67 2.81
N ALA A 58 -10.88 -2.61 2.06
CA ALA A 58 -11.59 -2.28 0.83
C ALA A 58 -11.31 -3.30 -0.29
N LEU A 59 -10.09 -3.86 -0.34
CA LEU A 59 -9.72 -4.96 -1.24
C LEU A 59 -10.46 -6.25 -0.89
N MET A 60 -10.60 -6.57 0.40
CA MET A 60 -11.41 -7.72 0.83
C MET A 60 -12.89 -7.54 0.49
N ALA A 61 -13.46 -6.36 0.79
CA ALA A 61 -14.83 -6.04 0.41
C ALA A 61 -15.04 -6.07 -1.11
N PHE A 62 -14.05 -5.63 -1.90
CA PHE A 62 -14.06 -5.73 -3.36
C PHE A 62 -14.21 -7.18 -3.81
N ASN A 63 -13.40 -8.11 -3.30
CA ASN A 63 -13.52 -9.54 -3.66
C ASN A 63 -14.92 -10.09 -3.31
N GLU A 64 -15.43 -9.81 -2.11
CA GLU A 64 -16.75 -10.27 -1.65
C GLU A 64 -17.89 -9.74 -2.54
N ILE A 65 -17.83 -8.46 -2.89
CA ILE A 65 -18.84 -7.80 -3.72
C ILE A 65 -18.84 -8.36 -5.14
N MET A 66 -17.65 -8.65 -5.68
CA MET A 66 -17.50 -9.28 -7.00
C MET A 66 -18.06 -10.71 -7.01
N VAL A 67 -17.89 -11.49 -5.94
CA VAL A 67 -18.50 -12.82 -5.79
C VAL A 67 -20.02 -12.74 -5.73
N THR A 68 -20.52 -11.81 -4.93
CA THR A 68 -21.96 -11.66 -4.69
C THR A 68 -22.68 -10.98 -5.87
N MET A 69 -21.92 -10.54 -6.89
CA MET A 69 -22.39 -9.68 -8.00
C MET A 69 -23.21 -8.48 -7.52
N SER A 70 -22.89 -7.96 -6.33
CA SER A 70 -23.56 -6.77 -5.82
C SER A 70 -23.14 -5.56 -6.66
N GLY A 71 -24.12 -4.79 -7.14
CA GLY A 71 -23.89 -3.77 -8.17
C GLY A 71 -22.82 -2.72 -7.79
N VAL A 72 -22.30 -2.01 -8.79
CA VAL A 72 -21.19 -1.04 -8.68
C VAL A 72 -21.38 -0.01 -7.56
N TRP A 73 -22.63 0.37 -7.25
CA TRP A 73 -22.94 1.28 -6.15
C TRP A 73 -22.61 0.71 -4.76
N ALA A 74 -22.89 -0.58 -4.52
CA ALA A 74 -22.53 -1.24 -3.27
C ALA A 74 -21.01 -1.24 -3.09
N MET A 75 -20.28 -1.49 -4.18
CA MET A 75 -18.82 -1.44 -4.21
C MET A 75 -18.28 -0.05 -3.89
N ALA A 76 -18.81 0.98 -4.55
CA ALA A 76 -18.38 2.37 -4.33
C ALA A 76 -18.59 2.80 -2.86
N VAL A 77 -19.74 2.46 -2.28
CA VAL A 77 -20.05 2.77 -0.88
C VAL A 77 -19.13 2.00 0.07
N ALA A 78 -18.95 0.69 -0.12
CA ALA A 78 -18.08 -0.11 0.72
C ALA A 78 -16.63 0.38 0.70
N VAL A 79 -16.11 0.68 -0.50
CA VAL A 79 -14.76 1.23 -0.68
C VAL A 79 -14.63 2.62 -0.06
N ALA A 80 -15.64 3.49 -0.19
CA ALA A 80 -15.64 4.81 0.41
C ALA A 80 -15.62 4.75 1.95
N PHE A 81 -16.48 3.92 2.55
CA PHE A 81 -16.51 3.71 4.01
C PHE A 81 -15.23 3.08 4.53
N ALA A 82 -14.66 2.10 3.82
CA ALA A 82 -13.40 1.50 4.21
C ALA A 82 -12.23 2.49 4.17
N ASN A 83 -12.29 3.49 3.28
CA ASN A 83 -11.26 4.53 3.14
C ASN A 83 -11.49 5.79 3.98
N ILE A 84 -12.68 6.01 4.55
CA ILE A 84 -12.96 7.21 5.35
C ILE A 84 -11.98 7.38 6.52
N ARG A 85 -11.54 6.27 7.11
CA ARG A 85 -10.58 6.23 8.22
C ARG A 85 -9.17 6.70 7.83
N ASN A 86 -8.86 6.72 6.53
CA ASN A 86 -7.56 7.17 6.02
C ASN A 86 -7.53 8.69 5.80
N VAL A 87 -8.68 9.37 5.81
CA VAL A 87 -8.79 10.82 5.61
C VAL A 87 -7.94 11.63 6.61
N PRO A 88 -7.95 11.34 7.93
CA PRO A 88 -7.09 12.04 8.89
C PRO A 88 -5.60 11.90 8.58
N MET A 89 -5.19 10.76 8.02
CA MET A 89 -3.80 10.49 7.66
C MET A 89 -3.36 11.38 6.49
N VAL A 90 -4.20 11.52 5.47
CA VAL A 90 -3.96 12.39 4.31
C VAL A 90 -3.86 13.85 4.74
N VAL A 91 -4.82 14.33 5.55
CA VAL A 91 -4.88 15.73 5.99
C VAL A 91 -3.66 16.12 6.83
N THR A 92 -3.16 15.21 7.66
CA THR A 92 -1.99 15.48 8.52
C THR A 92 -0.66 15.38 7.77
N ALA A 93 -0.52 14.45 6.81
CA ALA A 93 0.75 14.26 6.11
C ALA A 93 0.97 15.18 4.90
N ILE A 94 -0.06 15.54 4.13
CA ILE A 94 0.12 16.40 2.95
C ILE A 94 0.91 17.69 3.26
N PRO A 95 0.61 18.45 4.34
CA PRO A 95 1.37 19.65 4.69
C PRO A 95 2.86 19.39 4.95
N MET A 96 3.22 18.18 5.39
CA MET A 96 4.60 17.81 5.73
C MET A 96 5.45 17.55 4.48
N VAL A 97 4.82 17.12 3.39
CA VAL A 97 5.45 16.77 2.11
C VAL A 97 5.37 17.91 1.09
N ARG A 98 4.41 18.82 1.28
CA ARG A 98 4.16 19.93 0.36
C ARG A 98 5.30 20.95 0.42
N THR A 99 5.80 21.33 -0.76
CA THR A 99 6.93 22.26 -0.89
C THR A 99 6.53 23.74 -0.95
N GLN A 100 5.27 24.04 -1.26
CA GLN A 100 4.77 25.42 -1.43
C GLN A 100 3.49 25.64 -0.61
N PRO A 101 3.26 26.85 -0.08
CA PRO A 101 1.98 27.19 0.56
C PRO A 101 0.82 27.19 -0.45
N GLY A 102 -0.36 26.74 -0.03
CA GLY A 102 -1.59 26.66 -0.87
C GLY A 102 -1.93 25.26 -1.38
N ILE A 103 -3.22 24.98 -1.62
CA ILE A 103 -3.70 23.68 -2.14
C ILE A 103 -3.54 23.67 -3.66
N ARG A 104 -2.81 22.69 -4.17
CA ARG A 104 -2.65 22.43 -5.61
C ARG A 104 -3.36 21.13 -5.94
N TRP A 105 -4.66 21.21 -6.19
CA TRP A 105 -5.57 20.07 -6.38
C TRP A 105 -4.95 18.90 -7.15
N GLY A 106 -4.37 19.10 -8.34
CA GLY A 106 -3.78 17.99 -9.10
C GLY A 106 -2.57 17.31 -8.44
N ALA A 107 -1.63 18.09 -7.89
CA ALA A 107 -0.43 17.53 -7.26
C ALA A 107 -0.72 16.92 -5.88
N ASP A 108 -1.59 17.58 -5.11
CA ASP A 108 -1.96 17.13 -3.77
C ASP A 108 -2.86 15.89 -3.83
N LEU A 109 -3.77 15.79 -4.81
CA LEU A 109 -4.55 14.57 -5.05
C LEU A 109 -3.65 13.40 -5.50
N ALA A 110 -2.65 13.66 -6.35
CA ALA A 110 -1.70 12.63 -6.72
C ALA A 110 -0.90 12.12 -5.51
N LEU A 111 -0.46 13.03 -4.62
CA LEU A 111 0.20 12.65 -3.36
C LEU A 111 -0.75 11.89 -2.43
N ALA A 112 -2.03 12.27 -2.38
CA ALA A 112 -3.05 11.58 -1.60
C ALA A 112 -3.27 10.13 -2.07
N GLN A 113 -3.25 9.85 -3.38
CA GLN A 113 -3.33 8.48 -3.90
C GLN A 113 -2.15 7.62 -3.43
N PHE A 114 -0.98 8.22 -3.26
CA PHE A 114 0.21 7.57 -2.69
C PHE A 114 0.29 7.66 -1.16
N MET A 115 -0.77 8.11 -0.48
CA MET A 115 -0.87 8.09 0.99
C MET A 115 -1.50 6.81 1.56
N SER A 116 -0.70 6.05 2.30
CA SER A 116 -1.10 4.83 3.01
C SER A 116 -0.73 4.95 4.50
N PRO A 117 -1.24 4.07 5.37
CA PRO A 117 -0.79 4.02 6.75
C PRO A 117 0.73 3.88 6.90
N THR A 118 1.34 3.04 6.07
CA THR A 118 2.78 2.80 6.06
C THR A 118 3.57 4.06 5.69
N THR A 119 3.18 4.72 4.61
CA THR A 119 3.87 5.94 4.15
C THR A 119 3.62 7.12 5.09
N TRP A 120 2.45 7.17 5.73
CA TRP A 120 2.10 8.17 6.74
C TRP A 120 2.95 8.04 8.00
N VAL A 121 3.03 6.85 8.61
CA VAL A 121 3.90 6.62 9.78
C VAL A 121 5.35 6.96 9.42
N HIS A 122 5.81 6.51 8.25
CA HIS A 122 7.18 6.74 7.82
C HIS A 122 7.50 8.23 7.66
N ILE A 123 6.59 9.02 7.08
CA ILE A 123 6.81 10.45 6.92
C ILE A 123 6.72 11.21 8.24
N LEU A 124 5.88 10.79 9.19
CA LEU A 124 5.86 11.37 10.53
C LEU A 124 7.23 11.27 11.19
N ILE A 125 7.84 10.07 11.15
CA ILE A 125 9.14 9.79 11.78
C ILE A 125 10.29 10.48 11.03
N THR A 126 10.22 10.52 9.70
CA THR A 126 11.35 10.94 8.84
C THR A 126 11.31 12.43 8.47
N SER A 127 10.17 13.11 8.67
CA SER A 127 9.98 14.49 8.20
C SER A 127 11.04 15.46 8.70
N GLU A 128 11.37 15.45 9.99
CA GLU A 128 12.38 16.35 10.56
C GLU A 128 13.80 16.08 10.04
N GLN A 129 14.06 14.86 9.58
CA GLN A 129 15.38 14.41 9.10
C GLN A 129 15.62 14.77 7.62
N VAL A 130 14.55 14.94 6.84
CA VAL A 130 14.63 15.22 5.40
C VAL A 130 14.32 16.70 5.12
N PRO A 131 15.20 17.44 4.41
CA PRO A 131 14.94 18.83 4.02
C PRO A 131 13.63 18.97 3.23
N LEU A 132 12.87 20.04 3.50
CA LEU A 132 11.53 20.27 2.92
C LEU A 132 11.53 20.16 1.39
N GLU A 133 12.57 20.65 0.73
CA GLU A 133 12.74 20.62 -0.73
C GLU A 133 12.83 19.21 -1.32
N LEU A 134 13.31 18.24 -0.51
CA LEU A 134 13.54 16.86 -0.92
C LEU A 134 12.42 15.91 -0.48
N ARG A 135 11.60 16.30 0.50
CA ARG A 135 10.54 15.45 1.10
C ARG A 135 9.58 14.89 0.06
N ARG A 136 9.15 15.71 -0.91
CA ARG A 136 8.25 15.25 -1.98
C ARG A 136 8.85 14.13 -2.82
N ARG A 137 10.12 14.27 -3.23
CA ARG A 137 10.80 13.25 -4.04
C ARG A 137 11.05 11.99 -3.23
N TYR A 138 11.46 12.14 -1.97
CA TYR A 138 11.65 11.05 -1.02
C TYR A 138 10.35 10.26 -0.81
N PHE A 139 9.25 10.95 -0.53
CA PHE A 139 7.93 10.35 -0.32
C PHE A 139 7.46 9.56 -1.53
N VAL A 140 7.51 10.15 -2.73
CA VAL A 140 7.09 9.46 -3.96
C VAL A 140 7.96 8.21 -4.20
N ALA A 141 9.28 8.31 -4.04
CA ALA A 141 10.16 7.16 -4.20
C ALA A 141 9.84 6.05 -3.19
N PHE A 142 9.63 6.39 -1.92
CA PHE A 142 9.23 5.43 -0.88
C PHE A 142 7.89 4.78 -1.21
N SER A 143 6.85 5.56 -1.49
CA SER A 143 5.51 5.06 -1.81
C SER A 143 5.48 4.17 -3.05
N VAL A 144 6.19 4.54 -4.12
CA VAL A 144 6.31 3.71 -5.33
C VAL A 144 6.99 2.39 -5.02
N THR A 145 8.10 2.40 -4.27
CA THR A 145 8.82 1.17 -3.91
C THR A 145 7.93 0.22 -3.12
N VAL A 146 7.21 0.75 -2.14
CA VAL A 146 6.28 -0.01 -1.31
C VAL A 146 5.11 -0.56 -2.13
N LEU A 147 4.55 0.24 -3.05
CA LEU A 147 3.50 -0.20 -3.98
C LEU A 147 4.01 -1.29 -4.92
N THR A 148 5.23 -1.19 -5.43
CA THR A 148 5.84 -2.23 -6.27
C THR A 148 5.99 -3.53 -5.49
N ALA A 149 6.47 -3.49 -4.25
CA ALA A 149 6.55 -4.68 -3.40
C ALA A 149 5.17 -5.30 -3.13
N ALA A 150 4.16 -4.46 -2.89
CA ALA A 150 2.77 -4.88 -2.73
C ALA A 150 2.24 -5.60 -3.99
N LEU A 151 2.46 -5.03 -5.18
CA LEU A 151 2.04 -5.65 -6.44
C LEU A 151 2.77 -6.96 -6.71
N LEU A 152 4.09 -7.02 -6.47
CA LEU A 152 4.85 -8.25 -6.60
C LEU A 152 4.33 -9.33 -5.66
N GLY A 153 3.98 -8.95 -4.42
CA GLY A 153 3.31 -9.84 -3.47
C GLY A 153 2.01 -10.38 -4.02
N ALA A 154 1.10 -9.49 -4.47
CA ALA A 154 -0.19 -9.89 -5.04
C ALA A 154 -0.04 -10.86 -6.21
N VAL A 155 0.85 -10.54 -7.16
CA VAL A 155 1.12 -11.40 -8.33
C VAL A 155 1.71 -12.75 -7.90
N ALA A 156 2.66 -12.74 -6.97
CA ALA A 156 3.26 -13.97 -6.45
C ALA A 156 2.23 -14.85 -5.74
N GLY A 157 1.32 -14.27 -4.95
CA GLY A 157 0.23 -14.99 -4.30
C GLY A 157 -0.77 -15.57 -5.30
N TYR A 158 -1.17 -14.76 -6.29
CA TYR A 158 -2.14 -15.14 -7.32
C TYR A 158 -1.66 -16.34 -8.14
N PHE A 159 -0.41 -16.35 -8.58
CA PHE A 159 0.13 -17.51 -9.30
C PHE A 159 0.58 -18.63 -8.36
N GLY A 160 1.12 -18.29 -7.18
CA GLY A 160 1.67 -19.25 -6.23
C GLY A 160 0.64 -20.24 -5.72
N VAL A 161 -0.58 -19.78 -5.42
CA VAL A 161 -1.65 -20.64 -4.86
C VAL A 161 -2.04 -21.80 -5.78
N ARG A 162 -1.84 -21.66 -7.11
CA ARG A 162 -2.13 -22.70 -8.11
C ARG A 162 -1.24 -23.92 -8.00
N TYR A 163 -0.02 -23.75 -7.47
CA TYR A 163 0.93 -24.83 -7.28
C TYR A 163 0.77 -25.53 -5.93
N LEU A 164 -0.08 -25.00 -5.04
CA LEU A 164 -0.33 -25.60 -3.73
C LEU A 164 -1.49 -26.60 -3.77
N PRO A 165 -1.40 -27.72 -3.03
CA PRO A 165 -2.54 -28.61 -2.80
C PRO A 165 -3.69 -27.83 -2.15
N ARG A 166 -4.94 -28.13 -2.53
CA ARG A 166 -6.15 -27.44 -2.01
C ARG A 166 -6.21 -27.35 -0.49
N ALA A 167 -5.70 -28.37 0.22
CA ALA A 167 -5.65 -28.40 1.68
C ALA A 167 -4.74 -27.32 2.29
N VAL A 168 -3.73 -26.83 1.56
CA VAL A 168 -2.72 -25.89 2.05
C VAL A 168 -2.96 -24.46 1.55
N GLN A 169 -3.81 -24.27 0.53
CA GLN A 169 -4.13 -22.94 -0.01
C GLN A 169 -4.59 -21.92 1.06
N PRO A 170 -5.44 -22.27 2.05
CA PRO A 170 -5.84 -21.34 3.10
C PRO A 170 -4.69 -20.86 3.98
N ALA A 171 -3.58 -21.62 4.07
CA ALA A 171 -2.41 -21.23 4.86
C ALA A 171 -1.73 -19.98 4.31
N LEU A 172 -1.92 -19.64 3.02
CA LEU A 172 -1.43 -18.37 2.47
C LEU A 172 -2.10 -17.15 3.11
N LEU A 173 -3.33 -17.29 3.61
CA LEU A 173 -4.01 -16.21 4.36
C LEU A 173 -3.32 -15.92 5.70
N LEU A 174 -2.60 -16.91 6.24
CA LEU A 174 -1.81 -16.78 7.46
C LEU A 174 -0.46 -16.11 7.22
N LEU A 175 -0.08 -15.82 5.98
CA LEU A 175 1.21 -15.21 5.67
C LEU A 175 1.35 -13.81 6.29
N THR A 176 0.26 -13.02 6.30
CA THR A 176 0.23 -11.71 6.98
C THR A 176 0.46 -11.80 8.49
N PRO A 177 -0.35 -12.56 9.27
CA PRO A 177 -0.11 -12.67 10.71
C PRO A 177 1.22 -13.36 11.04
N LEU A 178 1.68 -14.32 10.22
CA LEU A 178 2.98 -14.98 10.41
C LEU A 178 4.14 -13.99 10.26
N TYR A 179 4.08 -13.08 9.28
CA TYR A 179 5.05 -12.00 9.16
C TYR A 179 5.09 -11.12 10.41
N LEU A 180 3.92 -10.76 10.97
CA LEU A 180 3.83 -9.97 12.19
C LEU A 180 4.41 -10.69 13.42
N VAL A 181 4.27 -12.01 13.51
CA VAL A 181 4.89 -12.78 14.59
C VAL A 181 6.42 -12.81 14.43
N LEU A 182 6.92 -13.05 13.22
CA LEU A 182 8.35 -13.13 12.95
C LEU A 182 9.11 -11.83 13.24
N ILE A 183 8.49 -10.67 13.04
CA ILE A 183 9.11 -9.37 13.31
C ILE A 183 9.06 -8.98 14.79
N MET A 184 8.18 -9.59 15.58
CA MET A 184 8.06 -9.34 17.03
C MET A 184 8.93 -10.27 17.88
N LEU A 185 9.44 -11.36 17.30
CA LEU A 185 10.38 -12.31 17.91
C LEU A 185 11.82 -11.80 17.79
#